data_AF-A0A3R7BZH0-F1
#
_entry.id   AF-A0A3R7BZH0-F1
#
_cell.length_a   1.000
_cell.length_b   1.000
_cell.length_c   1.000
_cell.angle_alpha   90.00
_cell.angle_beta   90.00
_cell.angle_gamma   90.00
#
_symmetry.space_group_name_H-M   'P 1'
#
loop_
_entity.id
_entity.type
_entity.pdbx_description
1 polymer ?
#
loop_
_entity_poly.entity_id
_entity_poly.type
_entity_poly.pdbx_seq_one_letter_code
_entity_poly.pdbx_strand_id
1 'polypeptide(L)'
;GERIALFSVFSMLFLWGIGFPWAGVYAIADGYDYFYPNGIAYTLMFASFYFLIKAEHNQKYMVYCLLSSFLLFTTHLLTGFFYFFAVYLYIISEYLQRREIKQYHIFALSMPITIFLLSLLWPYYSTGFMVQHYIPTLSILNHASYNTSERLSTQSVMSFKLLIDAVFIEMKQVLSELLNFVVHSIIRGTTFGIIDYPPIGGIAIAGIVGLWRLFKNKQFFFPILFLFCLTILAFKILPYPHRFIFFSMIPLHIGFGILIEGWYKELKELEPKKIMTVIIVILVLLSAVLIMSYRIFRQDNIEIVNMKFIEDNTNPDSVILTDNFTGIAIPGLTGRKIVASRYCSEFITDFYERKVAIQTFFDNNSTNYDRTEIIKQYNISYILINKRIIDMQLQSYPIKYENDKYILYEVKRTGGECRLRKNQK
;
A
#
# COMPACT_ATOMS: atom_id res chain seq x y z
N GLY A 1 -15.54 13.89 -19.17
CA GLY A 1 -15.15 13.80 -17.75
C GLY A 1 -15.75 12.56 -17.13
N GLU A 2 -17.06 12.56 -16.91
CA GLU A 2 -17.79 11.50 -16.19
C GLU A 2 -17.58 10.09 -16.74
N ARG A 3 -17.68 9.90 -18.06
CA ARG A 3 -17.42 8.57 -18.68
C ARG A 3 -15.99 8.08 -18.48
N ILE A 4 -15.01 8.97 -18.59
CA ILE A 4 -13.60 8.62 -18.31
C ILE A 4 -13.48 8.14 -16.87
N ALA A 5 -14.02 8.91 -15.91
CA ALA A 5 -13.99 8.53 -14.50
C ALA A 5 -14.68 7.18 -14.26
N LEU A 6 -15.85 6.95 -14.87
CA LEU A 6 -16.58 5.68 -14.78
C LEU A 6 -15.72 4.51 -15.30
N PHE A 7 -15.14 4.63 -16.50
CA PHE A 7 -14.32 3.57 -17.07
C PHE A 7 -13.01 3.36 -16.30
N SER A 8 -12.43 4.42 -15.75
CA SER A 8 -11.24 4.33 -14.90
C SER A 8 -11.55 3.61 -13.58
N VAL A 9 -12.64 3.97 -12.90
CA VAL A 9 -13.09 3.27 -11.69
C VAL A 9 -13.43 1.83 -12.01
N PHE A 10 -14.18 1.55 -13.08
CA PHE A 10 -14.49 0.20 -13.50
C PHE A 10 -13.21 -0.62 -13.77
N SER A 11 -12.24 -0.03 -14.47
CA SER A 11 -10.95 -0.66 -14.72
C SER A 11 -10.18 -0.93 -13.43
N MET A 12 -10.17 0.01 -12.49
CA MET A 12 -9.64 -0.18 -11.14
C MET A 12 -10.47 -1.17 -10.32
N LEU A 13 -11.74 -1.45 -10.63
CA LEU A 13 -12.51 -2.40 -9.83
C LEU A 13 -12.32 -3.85 -10.30
N PHE A 14 -12.04 -4.03 -11.59
CA PHE A 14 -12.16 -5.35 -12.23
C PHE A 14 -10.95 -5.76 -13.06
N LEU A 15 -10.08 -4.83 -13.46
CA LEU A 15 -9.08 -5.06 -14.52
C LEU A 15 -7.62 -4.91 -14.05
N TRP A 16 -7.32 -5.25 -12.78
CA TRP A 16 -5.94 -5.26 -12.24
C TRP A 16 -5.07 -6.39 -12.81
N GLY A 17 -5.65 -7.35 -13.54
CA GLY A 17 -4.97 -8.55 -14.03
C GLY A 17 -4.98 -9.71 -13.03
N ILE A 18 -4.48 -10.86 -13.47
CA ILE A 18 -4.29 -12.05 -12.62
C ILE A 18 -3.17 -11.75 -11.61
N GLY A 19 -3.18 -12.35 -10.41
CA GLY A 19 -2.08 -12.43 -9.44
C GLY A 19 -1.49 -11.15 -8.83
N PHE A 20 -2.30 -10.11 -8.65
CA PHE A 20 -1.98 -9.04 -7.69
C PHE A 20 -2.82 -9.22 -6.43
N PRO A 21 -2.45 -10.12 -5.48
CA PRO A 21 -3.16 -10.24 -4.19
C PRO A 21 -3.06 -8.94 -3.37
N TRP A 22 -2.10 -8.09 -3.69
CA TRP A 22 -1.89 -6.77 -3.07
C TRP A 22 -2.64 -5.63 -3.77
N ALA A 23 -3.38 -5.91 -4.87
CA ALA A 23 -4.29 -4.92 -5.44
C ALA A 23 -5.41 -4.57 -4.46
N GLY A 24 -5.74 -5.52 -3.57
CA GLY A 24 -5.86 -5.38 -2.10
C GLY A 24 -6.96 -4.47 -1.56
N VAL A 25 -7.64 -3.70 -2.41
CA VAL A 25 -8.78 -2.89 -1.99
C VAL A 25 -9.72 -2.50 -3.13
N TYR A 26 -9.20 -2.32 -4.34
CA TYR A 26 -10.05 -1.92 -5.46
C TYR A 26 -10.48 -3.09 -6.32
N ALA A 27 -9.68 -4.16 -6.41
CA ALA A 27 -10.21 -5.39 -6.98
C ALA A 27 -11.34 -5.90 -6.08
N ILE A 28 -12.58 -5.95 -6.59
CA ILE A 28 -13.73 -6.46 -5.80
C ILE A 28 -13.46 -7.87 -5.29
N ALA A 29 -12.69 -8.66 -6.05
CA ALA A 29 -12.22 -9.97 -5.64
C ALA A 29 -11.44 -9.94 -4.32
N ASP A 30 -10.64 -8.91 -4.08
CA ASP A 30 -9.77 -8.83 -2.90
C ASP A 30 -10.51 -8.23 -1.68
N GLY A 31 -11.84 -8.17 -1.71
CA GLY A 31 -12.64 -7.64 -0.61
C GLY A 31 -12.37 -8.34 0.71
N TYR A 32 -12.01 -9.62 0.73
CA TYR A 32 -11.69 -10.31 2.00
C TYR A 32 -10.52 -9.65 2.77
N ASP A 33 -9.66 -8.88 2.12
CA ASP A 33 -8.56 -8.10 2.72
C ASP A 33 -9.01 -6.72 3.29
N TYR A 34 -10.31 -6.48 3.52
CA TYR A 34 -10.83 -5.21 4.07
C TYR A 34 -10.22 -4.79 5.42
N PHE A 35 -9.64 -5.72 6.18
CA PHE A 35 -8.93 -5.39 7.42
C PHE A 35 -7.55 -4.73 7.18
N TYR A 36 -7.05 -4.73 5.93
CA TYR A 36 -5.89 -3.92 5.59
C TYR A 36 -6.29 -2.45 5.43
N PRO A 37 -5.59 -1.53 6.11
CA PRO A 37 -6.02 -0.14 6.16
C PRO A 37 -5.75 0.60 4.82
N ASN A 38 -5.06 -0.04 3.87
CA ASN A 38 -4.72 0.48 2.54
C ASN A 38 -5.93 1.08 1.78
N GLY A 39 -7.12 0.51 1.96
CA GLY A 39 -8.32 1.00 1.29
C GLY A 39 -8.77 2.37 1.71
N ILE A 40 -8.71 2.58 3.01
CA ILE A 40 -8.99 3.87 3.62
C ILE A 40 -7.94 4.87 3.13
N ALA A 41 -6.67 4.47 3.02
CA ALA A 41 -5.59 5.32 2.50
C ALA A 41 -5.89 5.85 1.10
N TYR A 42 -6.17 4.98 0.14
CA TYR A 42 -6.45 5.42 -1.22
C TYR A 42 -7.76 6.22 -1.31
N THR A 43 -8.79 5.86 -0.54
CA THR A 43 -10.03 6.64 -0.46
C THR A 43 -9.77 8.06 0.04
N LEU A 44 -8.98 8.19 1.11
CA LEU A 44 -8.54 9.48 1.62
C LEU A 44 -7.70 10.24 0.59
N MET A 45 -6.80 9.57 -0.13
CA MET A 45 -6.00 10.18 -1.20
C MET A 45 -6.88 10.75 -2.34
N PHE A 46 -7.85 9.99 -2.84
CA PHE A 46 -8.76 10.48 -3.87
C PHE A 46 -9.67 11.60 -3.36
N ALA A 47 -10.16 11.50 -2.12
CA ALA A 47 -10.90 12.58 -1.47
C ALA A 47 -10.04 13.85 -1.34
N SER A 48 -8.77 13.72 -0.92
CA SER A 48 -7.82 14.82 -0.85
C SER A 48 -7.56 15.46 -2.22
N PHE A 49 -7.41 14.67 -3.29
CA PHE A 49 -7.30 15.21 -4.65
C PHE A 49 -8.57 15.96 -5.07
N TYR A 50 -9.74 15.41 -4.79
CA TYR A 50 -11.02 16.06 -5.09
C TYR A 50 -11.13 17.40 -4.37
N PHE A 51 -10.80 17.44 -3.08
CA PHE A 51 -10.80 18.68 -2.30
C PHE A 51 -9.75 19.68 -2.78
N LEU A 52 -8.56 19.22 -3.16
CA LEU A 52 -7.52 20.06 -3.74
C LEU A 52 -8.00 20.76 -5.01
N ILE A 53 -8.65 20.02 -5.92
CA ILE A 53 -9.20 20.59 -7.16
C ILE A 53 -10.33 21.59 -6.83
N LYS A 54 -11.24 21.25 -5.91
CA LYS A 54 -12.32 22.16 -5.50
C LYS A 54 -11.83 23.41 -4.76
N ALA A 55 -10.67 23.33 -4.11
CA ALA A 55 -10.05 24.45 -3.41
C ALA A 55 -9.60 25.59 -4.35
N GLU A 56 -9.45 25.33 -5.67
CA GLU A 56 -9.21 26.41 -6.65
C GLU A 56 -10.35 27.45 -6.62
N HIS A 57 -11.60 27.00 -6.43
CA HIS A 57 -12.78 27.84 -6.52
C HIS A 57 -13.44 28.16 -5.17
N ASN A 58 -13.15 27.39 -4.13
CA ASN A 58 -13.79 27.57 -2.83
C ASN A 58 -12.87 27.17 -1.67
N GLN A 59 -12.48 28.17 -0.87
CA GLN A 59 -11.53 28.03 0.23
C GLN A 59 -11.97 27.04 1.32
N LYS A 60 -13.26 26.75 1.48
CA LYS A 60 -13.70 25.73 2.47
C LYS A 60 -13.08 24.36 2.19
N TYR A 61 -12.83 24.05 0.91
CA TYR A 61 -12.20 22.79 0.51
C TYR A 61 -10.69 22.75 0.81
N MET A 62 -10.03 23.89 1.07
CA MET A 62 -8.65 23.88 1.58
C MET A 62 -8.58 23.23 2.95
N VAL A 63 -9.54 23.52 3.83
CA VAL A 63 -9.64 22.91 5.16
C VAL A 63 -9.89 21.40 5.05
N TYR A 64 -10.84 20.98 4.20
CA TYR A 64 -11.11 19.57 3.98
C TYR A 64 -9.91 18.84 3.39
N CYS A 65 -9.19 19.46 2.45
CA CYS A 65 -7.96 18.92 1.87
C CYS A 65 -6.86 18.74 2.94
N LEU A 66 -6.66 19.72 3.82
CA LEU A 66 -5.70 19.62 4.93
C LEU A 66 -6.06 18.47 5.87
N LEU A 67 -7.33 18.39 6.29
CA LEU A 67 -7.80 17.35 7.21
C LEU A 67 -7.65 15.96 6.61
N SER A 68 -8.13 15.73 5.39
CA SER A 68 -8.06 14.43 4.74
C SER A 68 -6.62 14.01 4.45
N SER A 69 -5.76 14.96 4.06
CA SER A 69 -4.34 14.69 3.78
C SER A 69 -3.54 14.46 5.06
N PHE A 70 -3.90 15.12 6.17
CA PHE A 70 -3.32 14.85 7.48
C PHE A 70 -3.66 13.43 7.96
N LEU A 71 -4.94 13.05 7.88
CA LEU A 71 -5.38 11.69 8.19
C LEU A 71 -4.70 10.65 7.29
N LEU A 72 -4.59 10.92 5.99
CA LEU A 72 -3.88 10.06 5.06
C LEU A 72 -2.42 9.86 5.47
N PHE A 73 -1.68 10.94 5.70
CA PHE A 73 -0.25 10.89 5.97
C PHE A 73 0.05 10.23 7.32
N THR A 74 -0.75 10.51 8.34
CA THR A 74 -0.59 9.94 9.70
C THR A 74 -1.00 8.48 9.79
N THR A 75 -1.95 8.02 8.99
CA THR A 75 -2.38 6.61 8.99
C THR A 75 -1.62 5.75 7.99
N HIS A 76 -1.17 6.33 6.86
CA HIS A 76 -0.52 5.61 5.75
C HIS A 76 0.59 6.44 5.13
N LEU A 77 1.73 6.46 5.81
CA LEU A 77 2.88 7.29 5.45
C LEU A 77 3.28 7.16 3.97
N LEU A 78 3.42 5.93 3.45
CA LEU A 78 3.87 5.71 2.08
C LEU A 78 2.89 6.28 1.05
N THR A 79 1.59 6.02 1.21
CA THR A 79 0.54 6.57 0.34
C THR A 79 0.45 8.08 0.46
N GLY A 80 0.63 8.62 1.67
CA GLY A 80 0.71 10.06 1.92
C GLY A 80 1.92 10.73 1.23
N PHE A 81 3.09 10.12 1.26
CA PHE A 81 4.26 10.60 0.52
C PHE A 81 4.01 10.60 -0.99
N PHE A 82 3.46 9.49 -1.52
CA PHE A 82 3.07 9.42 -2.92
C PHE A 82 2.08 10.54 -3.28
N TYR A 83 1.07 10.76 -2.45
CA TYR A 83 0.11 11.84 -2.60
C TYR A 83 0.80 13.21 -2.65
N PHE A 84 1.73 13.51 -1.74
CA PHE A 84 2.45 14.79 -1.75
C PHE A 84 3.27 15.01 -3.01
N PHE A 85 3.99 13.99 -3.49
CA PHE A 85 4.69 14.08 -4.78
C PHE A 85 3.71 14.36 -5.92
N ALA A 86 2.58 13.66 -5.93
CA ALA A 86 1.57 13.85 -6.94
C ALA A 86 0.92 15.25 -6.86
N VAL A 87 0.76 15.85 -5.68
CA VAL A 87 0.34 17.26 -5.54
C VAL A 87 1.37 18.21 -6.16
N TYR A 88 2.66 18.01 -5.89
CA TYR A 88 3.70 18.84 -6.51
C TYR A 88 3.71 18.70 -8.04
N LEU A 89 3.61 17.47 -8.56
CA LEU A 89 3.54 17.22 -10.00
C LEU A 89 2.27 17.83 -10.62
N TYR A 90 1.14 17.79 -9.92
CA TYR A 90 -0.09 18.44 -10.34
C TYR A 90 0.09 19.95 -10.49
N ILE A 91 0.64 20.60 -9.47
CA ILE A 91 0.89 22.05 -9.46
C ILE A 91 1.90 22.46 -10.53
N ILE A 92 2.99 21.71 -10.72
CA ILE A 92 3.96 21.96 -11.79
C ILE A 92 3.29 21.82 -13.16
N SER A 93 2.52 20.74 -13.38
CA SER A 93 1.80 20.51 -14.62
C SER A 93 0.81 21.63 -14.93
N GLU A 94 0.08 22.10 -13.93
CA GLU A 94 -0.90 23.17 -14.07
C GLU A 94 -0.24 24.53 -14.35
N TYR A 95 0.84 24.84 -13.64
CA TYR A 95 1.65 26.03 -13.90
C TYR A 95 2.21 26.05 -15.32
N LEU A 96 2.73 24.92 -15.81
CA LEU A 96 3.22 24.81 -17.20
C LEU A 96 2.13 25.06 -18.24
N GLN A 97 0.87 24.74 -17.91
CA GLN A 97 -0.27 24.95 -18.81
C GLN A 97 -0.80 26.39 -18.77
N ARG A 98 -1.00 26.95 -17.56
CA ARG A 98 -1.67 28.24 -17.38
C ARG A 98 -0.70 29.42 -17.29
N ARG A 99 0.55 29.19 -16.90
CA ARG A 99 1.59 30.22 -16.64
C ARG A 99 1.18 31.30 -15.65
N GLU A 100 0.26 30.99 -14.75
CA GLU A 100 -0.26 31.90 -13.73
C GLU A 100 -0.14 31.26 -12.36
N ILE A 101 0.29 32.04 -11.36
CA ILE A 101 0.32 31.63 -9.96
C ILE A 101 -0.84 32.30 -9.25
N LYS A 102 -1.70 31.50 -8.64
CA LYS A 102 -2.82 31.95 -7.81
C LYS A 102 -2.61 31.56 -6.35
N GLN A 103 -3.38 32.15 -5.43
CA GLN A 103 -3.33 31.82 -4.00
C GLN A 103 -3.44 30.32 -3.70
N TYR A 104 -4.27 29.58 -4.45
CA TYR A 104 -4.40 28.13 -4.25
C TYR A 104 -3.10 27.36 -4.56
N HIS A 105 -2.24 27.86 -5.46
CA HIS A 105 -0.96 27.21 -5.76
C HIS A 105 -0.02 27.32 -4.56
N ILE A 106 0.01 28.49 -3.91
CA ILE A 106 0.79 28.71 -2.69
C ILE A 106 0.31 27.77 -1.59
N PHE A 107 -1.01 27.65 -1.41
CA PHE A 107 -1.61 26.68 -0.50
C PHE A 107 -1.21 25.23 -0.82
N ALA A 108 -1.33 24.82 -2.08
CA ALA A 108 -1.02 23.45 -2.49
C ALA A 108 0.47 23.12 -2.33
N LEU A 109 1.36 24.09 -2.56
CA LEU A 109 2.81 23.95 -2.35
C LEU A 109 3.17 23.89 -0.86
N SER A 110 2.49 24.65 0.01
CA SER A 110 2.77 24.64 1.45
C SER A 110 2.15 23.43 2.17
N MET A 111 1.08 22.85 1.60
CA MET A 111 0.30 21.78 2.23
C MET A 111 1.14 20.58 2.70
N PRO A 112 2.03 19.96 1.88
CA PRO A 112 2.84 18.83 2.35
C PRO A 112 3.73 19.18 3.54
N ILE A 113 4.31 20.38 3.56
CA ILE A 113 5.15 20.87 4.67
C ILE A 113 4.30 21.06 5.91
N THR A 114 3.14 21.72 5.79
CA THR A 114 2.21 21.94 6.90
C THR A 114 1.76 20.61 7.51
N ILE A 115 1.40 19.63 6.68
CA ILE A 115 0.93 18.33 7.17
C ILE A 115 2.06 17.54 7.81
N PHE A 116 3.26 17.57 7.23
CA PHE A 116 4.42 16.97 7.86
C PHE A 116 4.64 17.54 9.26
N LEU A 117 4.62 18.87 9.42
CA LEU A 117 4.77 19.52 10.72
C LEU A 117 3.64 19.16 11.69
N LEU A 118 2.38 19.16 11.24
CA LEU A 118 1.25 18.73 12.07
C LEU A 118 1.38 17.26 12.48
N SER A 119 1.91 16.39 11.61
CA SER A 119 2.08 14.96 11.91
C SER A 119 3.11 14.71 13.01
N LEU A 120 4.02 15.65 13.26
CA LEU A 120 4.94 15.58 14.40
C LEU A 120 4.20 15.68 15.75
N LEU A 121 3.01 16.30 15.75
CA LEU A 121 2.15 16.42 16.93
C LEU A 121 1.23 15.21 17.11
N TRP A 122 1.24 14.25 16.18
CA TRP A 122 0.35 13.10 16.24
C TRP A 122 0.81 12.10 17.32
N PRO A 123 0.01 11.85 18.37
CA PRO A 123 0.48 11.15 19.57
C PRO A 123 0.68 9.65 19.35
N TYR A 124 0.04 9.06 18.34
CA TYR A 124 0.10 7.61 18.08
C TYR A 124 1.21 7.21 17.10
N TYR A 125 1.56 8.11 16.18
CA TYR A 125 2.54 7.88 15.11
C TYR A 125 3.36 9.14 14.90
N SER A 126 4.28 9.45 15.82
CA SER A 126 5.14 10.60 15.61
C SER A 126 6.07 10.27 14.44
N THR A 127 5.89 10.96 13.32
CA THR A 127 6.76 10.83 12.15
C THR A 127 8.22 11.18 12.51
N GLY A 128 8.42 11.97 13.56
CA GLY A 128 9.71 12.22 14.19
C GLY A 128 10.41 10.95 14.67
N PHE A 129 9.69 9.98 15.24
CA PHE A 129 10.28 8.70 15.67
C PHE A 129 10.81 7.89 14.47
N MET A 130 10.05 7.82 13.39
CA MET A 130 10.50 7.15 12.16
C MET A 130 11.72 7.86 11.56
N VAL A 131 11.68 9.20 11.47
CA VAL A 131 12.82 9.98 10.95
C VAL A 131 14.08 9.72 11.79
N GLN A 132 13.98 9.70 13.12
CA GLN A 132 15.11 9.36 14.00
C GLN A 132 15.64 7.93 13.77
N HIS A 133 14.78 6.96 13.48
CA HIS A 133 15.18 5.58 13.24
C HIS A 133 15.81 5.36 11.86
N TYR A 134 15.41 6.14 10.83
CA TYR A 134 15.91 6.03 9.46
C TYR A 134 17.09 6.97 9.13
N ILE A 135 17.32 8.04 9.90
CA ILE A 135 18.50 8.91 9.74
C ILE A 135 19.84 8.13 9.87
N PRO A 136 20.02 7.17 10.79
CA PRO A 136 21.23 6.34 10.87
C PRO A 136 21.48 5.52 9.59
N THR A 137 20.45 5.07 8.89
CA THR A 137 20.62 4.41 7.59
C THR A 137 21.05 5.36 6.47
N LEU A 138 20.67 6.64 6.55
CA LEU A 138 21.16 7.68 5.64
C LEU A 138 22.64 8.01 5.87
N SER A 139 23.15 7.91 7.10
CA SER A 139 24.60 8.10 7.36
C SER A 139 25.45 6.95 6.78
N ILE A 140 24.91 5.73 6.73
CA ILE A 140 25.55 4.58 6.07
C ILE A 140 25.59 4.76 4.54
N LEU A 141 24.52 5.29 3.94
CA LEU A 141 24.50 5.68 2.52
C LEU A 141 25.47 6.83 2.21
N ASN A 142 25.62 7.79 3.12
CA ASN A 142 26.63 8.85 2.99
C ASN A 142 28.06 8.31 3.07
N HIS A 143 28.33 7.28 3.89
CA HIS A 143 29.64 6.62 3.90
C HIS A 143 29.93 5.82 2.63
N ALA A 144 28.92 5.18 2.03
CA ALA A 144 29.06 4.50 0.74
C ALA A 144 29.23 5.49 -0.43
N SER A 145 28.59 6.66 -0.34
CA SER A 145 28.69 7.75 -1.33
C SER A 145 30.01 8.53 -1.25
N TYR A 146 30.63 8.63 -0.07
CA TYR A 146 31.91 9.36 0.08
C TYR A 146 33.07 8.70 -0.68
N ASN A 147 33.01 7.37 -0.88
CA ASN A 147 34.00 6.66 -1.69
C ASN A 147 33.77 6.80 -3.21
N THR A 148 32.65 7.38 -3.65
CA THR A 148 32.34 7.61 -5.07
C THR A 148 32.44 9.08 -5.48
N SER A 149 32.35 10.03 -4.55
CA SER A 149 32.41 11.46 -4.87
C SER A 149 33.80 12.00 -5.20
N GLU A 150 34.88 11.27 -4.89
CA GLU A 150 36.25 11.68 -5.24
C GLU A 150 36.56 11.58 -6.75
N ARG A 151 35.63 11.04 -7.55
CA ARG A 151 35.79 10.91 -9.02
C ARG A 151 34.95 11.86 -9.88
N LEU A 152 34.10 12.73 -9.31
CA LEU A 152 33.13 13.52 -10.09
C LEU A 152 33.19 15.04 -9.86
N SER A 153 34.22 15.56 -9.17
CA SER A 153 34.42 17.00 -9.03
C SER A 153 35.06 17.60 -10.29
N THR A 154 34.30 17.70 -11.38
CA THR A 154 34.45 18.68 -12.46
C THR A 154 33.40 18.42 -13.53
N GLN A 155 32.16 18.88 -13.32
CA GLN A 155 31.36 19.31 -14.47
C GLN A 155 30.30 20.35 -14.12
N SER A 156 30.15 21.23 -15.08
CA SER A 156 29.51 22.53 -15.11
C SER A 156 28.01 22.50 -14.84
N VAL A 157 27.48 23.69 -14.51
CA VAL A 157 26.05 24.02 -14.47
C VAL A 157 25.40 23.57 -15.78
N MET A 158 24.75 22.41 -15.74
CA MET A 158 24.02 21.84 -16.85
C MET A 158 22.81 22.74 -17.12
N SER A 159 22.70 23.27 -18.34
CA SER A 159 21.54 24.08 -18.71
C SER A 159 20.27 23.24 -18.60
N PHE A 160 19.16 23.85 -18.16
CA PHE A 160 17.87 23.17 -17.99
C PHE A 160 17.41 22.42 -19.26
N LYS A 161 17.83 22.89 -20.45
CA LYS A 161 17.59 22.21 -21.72
C LYS A 161 18.37 20.91 -21.86
N LEU A 162 19.64 20.87 -21.48
CA LEU A 162 20.45 19.65 -21.46
C LEU A 162 19.92 18.65 -20.43
N LEU A 163 19.39 19.12 -19.29
CA LEU A 163 18.70 18.27 -18.32
C LEU A 163 17.44 17.64 -18.93
N ILE A 164 16.63 18.42 -19.64
CA ILE A 164 15.44 17.91 -20.34
C ILE A 164 15.84 16.90 -21.42
N ASP A 165 16.82 17.22 -22.27
CA ASP A 165 17.25 16.34 -23.36
C ASP A 165 17.86 15.04 -22.82
N ALA A 166 18.66 15.12 -21.74
CA ALA A 166 19.17 13.95 -21.03
C ALA A 166 18.03 13.11 -20.43
N VAL A 167 17.04 13.74 -19.79
CA VAL A 167 15.84 13.06 -19.28
C VAL A 167 15.05 12.41 -20.41
N PHE A 168 14.95 13.02 -21.60
CA PHE A 168 14.26 12.41 -22.75
C PHE A 168 15.03 11.22 -23.35
N ILE A 169 16.36 11.28 -23.38
CA ILE A 169 17.21 10.16 -23.83
C ILE A 169 17.13 9.00 -22.84
N GLU A 170 17.31 9.29 -21.55
CA GLU A 170 17.12 8.35 -20.44
C GLU A 170 15.70 7.77 -20.48
N MET A 171 14.66 8.58 -20.69
CA MET A 171 13.30 8.10 -20.80
C MET A 171 13.09 7.18 -22.00
N LYS A 172 13.71 7.43 -23.15
CA LYS A 172 13.64 6.49 -24.29
C LYS A 172 14.32 5.18 -23.97
N GLN A 173 15.47 5.24 -23.30
CA GLN A 173 16.19 4.05 -22.85
C GLN A 173 15.39 3.29 -21.80
N VAL A 174 14.86 3.97 -20.79
CA VAL A 174 13.94 3.41 -19.78
C VAL A 174 12.69 2.85 -20.46
N LEU A 175 12.10 3.51 -21.47
CA LEU A 175 10.94 2.97 -22.19
C LEU A 175 11.30 1.71 -22.97
N SER A 176 12.50 1.68 -23.58
CA SER A 176 13.03 0.52 -24.30
C SER A 176 13.36 -0.63 -23.34
N GLU A 177 13.98 -0.34 -22.20
CA GLU A 177 14.27 -1.29 -21.13
C GLU A 177 12.99 -1.76 -20.43
N LEU A 178 12.00 -0.90 -20.26
CA LEU A 178 10.68 -1.25 -19.72
C LEU A 178 9.90 -2.08 -20.73
N LEU A 179 9.97 -1.78 -22.02
CA LEU A 179 9.39 -2.60 -23.08
C LEU A 179 10.09 -3.96 -23.12
N ASN A 180 11.42 -3.98 -23.09
CA ASN A 180 12.21 -5.20 -23.03
C ASN A 180 11.94 -5.96 -21.74
N PHE A 181 11.75 -5.30 -20.61
CA PHE A 181 11.40 -5.89 -19.31
C PHE A 181 9.98 -6.44 -19.31
N VAL A 182 9.00 -5.73 -19.89
CA VAL A 182 7.63 -6.20 -20.07
C VAL A 182 7.63 -7.42 -20.99
N VAL A 183 8.36 -7.36 -22.11
CA VAL A 183 8.53 -8.47 -23.05
C VAL A 183 9.28 -9.64 -22.38
N HIS A 184 10.35 -9.41 -21.62
CA HIS A 184 11.07 -10.47 -20.89
C HIS A 184 10.25 -11.04 -19.73
N SER A 185 9.47 -10.23 -19.02
CA SER A 185 8.62 -10.68 -17.91
C SER A 185 7.43 -11.47 -18.41
N ILE A 186 6.87 -11.09 -19.57
CA ILE A 186 5.81 -11.83 -20.28
C ILE A 186 6.37 -13.15 -20.85
N ILE A 187 7.58 -13.15 -21.43
CA ILE A 187 8.12 -14.30 -22.17
C ILE A 187 8.93 -15.27 -21.30
N ARG A 188 9.67 -14.78 -20.30
CA ARG A 188 10.66 -15.60 -19.55
C ARG A 188 10.33 -15.84 -18.08
N GLY A 189 9.27 -15.27 -17.51
CA GLY A 189 8.76 -15.61 -16.18
C GLY A 189 9.72 -15.48 -14.97
N THR A 190 11.01 -15.20 -15.15
CA THR A 190 12.01 -15.26 -14.07
C THR A 190 13.23 -14.42 -14.39
N THR A 191 13.60 -13.50 -13.48
CA THR A 191 15.00 -13.23 -13.06
C THR A 191 15.09 -12.22 -11.91
N PHE A 192 14.05 -11.41 -11.62
CA PHE A 192 14.13 -10.37 -10.58
C PHE A 192 13.73 -10.79 -9.15
N GLY A 193 13.48 -12.07 -8.86
CA GLY A 193 12.83 -12.46 -7.58
C GLY A 193 11.39 -11.91 -7.45
N ILE A 194 10.89 -11.29 -8.52
CA ILE A 194 9.52 -10.84 -8.74
C ILE A 194 8.78 -12.01 -9.43
N ILE A 195 8.82 -13.19 -8.83
CA ILE A 195 8.12 -14.39 -9.35
C ILE A 195 6.64 -14.35 -8.95
N ASP A 196 6.31 -13.52 -7.95
CA ASP A 196 4.96 -13.34 -7.41
C ASP A 196 4.13 -12.27 -8.15
N TYR A 197 4.71 -11.55 -9.11
CA TYR A 197 3.96 -10.55 -9.87
C TYR A 197 3.80 -11.03 -11.32
N PRO A 198 2.60 -11.50 -11.70
CA PRO A 198 2.30 -11.89 -13.07
C PRO A 198 2.46 -10.69 -14.04
N PRO A 199 2.52 -10.97 -15.36
CA PRO A 199 2.81 -9.97 -16.39
C PRO A 199 2.04 -8.67 -16.14
N ILE A 200 2.84 -7.64 -15.88
CA ILE A 200 2.46 -6.40 -15.21
C ILE A 200 1.32 -5.72 -15.93
N GLY A 201 0.17 -5.60 -15.27
CA GLY A 201 -0.82 -4.57 -15.57
C GLY A 201 -2.08 -5.02 -16.31
N GLY A 202 -2.24 -6.29 -16.65
CA GLY A 202 -3.46 -6.79 -17.33
C GLY A 202 -3.87 -5.89 -18.50
N ILE A 203 -5.16 -5.52 -18.56
CA ILE A 203 -5.70 -4.61 -19.58
C ILE A 203 -5.25 -3.14 -19.35
N ALA A 204 -4.83 -2.78 -18.14
CA ALA A 204 -4.42 -1.40 -17.81
C ALA A 204 -3.17 -0.94 -18.58
N ILE A 205 -2.33 -1.86 -19.10
CA ILE A 205 -1.21 -1.50 -19.99
C ILE A 205 -1.69 -0.75 -21.23
N ALA A 206 -2.87 -1.10 -21.76
CA ALA A 206 -3.47 -0.36 -22.88
C ALA A 206 -3.70 1.13 -22.54
N GLY A 207 -3.78 1.45 -21.25
CA GLY A 207 -3.82 2.81 -20.74
C GLY A 207 -2.62 3.68 -21.11
N ILE A 208 -1.46 3.10 -21.46
CA ILE A 208 -0.31 3.85 -22.01
C ILE A 208 -0.72 4.65 -23.25
N VAL A 209 -1.57 4.08 -24.13
CA VAL A 209 -2.06 4.78 -25.33
C VAL A 209 -2.91 5.99 -24.94
N GLY A 210 -3.74 5.85 -23.90
CA GLY A 210 -4.53 6.97 -23.37
C GLY A 210 -3.67 8.04 -22.71
N LEU A 211 -2.64 7.66 -21.95
CA LEU A 211 -1.66 8.60 -21.39
C LEU A 211 -0.90 9.33 -22.51
N TRP A 212 -0.54 8.64 -23.59
CA TRP A 212 0.07 9.27 -24.76
C TRP A 212 -0.87 10.28 -25.44
N ARG A 213 -2.18 9.99 -25.51
CA ARG A 213 -3.19 10.96 -26.00
C ARG A 213 -3.25 12.20 -25.11
N LEU A 214 -3.20 12.05 -23.78
CA LEU A 214 -3.11 13.19 -22.85
C LEU A 214 -1.85 14.02 -23.10
N PHE A 215 -0.70 13.36 -23.23
CA PHE A 215 0.58 14.02 -23.49
C PHE A 215 0.53 14.86 -24.78
N LYS A 216 0.00 14.30 -25.88
CA LYS A 216 -0.21 15.02 -27.14
C LYS A 216 -1.12 16.24 -26.99
N ASN A 217 -2.14 16.12 -26.14
CA ASN A 217 -3.07 17.21 -25.82
C ASN A 217 -2.54 18.18 -24.76
N LYS A 218 -1.23 18.14 -24.45
CA LYS A 218 -0.57 18.97 -23.43
C LYS A 218 -1.13 18.81 -22.03
N GLN A 219 -1.78 17.68 -21.74
CA GLN A 219 -2.26 17.29 -20.42
C GLN A 219 -1.21 16.40 -19.75
N PHE A 220 -0.30 17.01 -18.99
CA PHE A 220 0.94 16.34 -18.57
C PHE A 220 0.86 15.60 -17.24
N PHE A 221 -0.09 15.93 -16.37
CA PHE A 221 -0.12 15.41 -14.99
C PHE A 221 -0.05 13.88 -14.89
N PHE A 222 -1.02 13.14 -15.46
CA PHE A 222 -1.03 11.68 -15.37
C PHE A 222 0.14 10.99 -16.09
N PRO A 223 0.56 11.43 -17.30
CA PRO A 223 1.78 10.91 -17.92
C PRO A 223 3.03 11.11 -17.06
N ILE A 224 3.23 12.29 -16.48
CA ILE A 224 4.39 12.58 -15.62
C ILE A 224 4.30 11.74 -14.34
N LEU A 225 3.12 11.63 -13.73
CA LEU A 225 2.92 10.81 -12.53
C LEU A 225 3.27 9.33 -12.79
N PHE A 226 2.85 8.80 -13.94
CA PHE A 226 3.19 7.43 -14.36
C PHE A 226 4.70 7.26 -14.49
N LEU A 227 5.37 8.15 -15.22
CA LEU A 227 6.82 8.11 -15.42
C LEU A 227 7.58 8.24 -14.10
N PHE A 228 7.15 9.13 -13.21
CA PHE A 228 7.73 9.30 -11.88
C PHE A 228 7.68 8.01 -11.07
N CYS A 229 6.56 7.29 -11.09
CA CYS A 229 6.45 5.99 -10.43
C CYS A 229 7.41 4.96 -11.02
N LEU A 230 7.57 4.94 -12.35
CA LEU A 230 8.52 4.06 -13.03
C LEU A 230 9.96 4.40 -12.69
N THR A 231 10.31 5.68 -12.59
CA THR A 231 11.64 6.14 -12.18
C THR A 231 11.96 5.65 -10.76
N ILE A 232 11.04 5.80 -9.80
CA ILE A 232 11.24 5.29 -8.43
C ILE A 232 11.45 3.78 -8.43
N LEU A 233 10.66 3.05 -9.23
CA LEU A 233 10.78 1.60 -9.36
C LEU A 233 12.13 1.17 -9.96
N ALA A 234 12.54 1.80 -11.06
CA ALA A 234 13.76 1.48 -11.80
C ALA A 234 15.03 1.78 -10.99
N PHE A 235 15.09 2.96 -10.37
CA PHE A 235 16.27 3.41 -9.63
C PHE A 235 16.24 3.07 -8.14
N LYS A 236 15.16 2.42 -7.65
CA LYS A 236 14.97 2.05 -6.24
C LYS A 236 15.19 3.22 -5.27
N ILE A 237 14.68 4.40 -5.64
CA ILE A 237 14.92 5.68 -4.93
C ILE A 237 14.36 5.65 -3.50
N LEU A 238 13.26 4.92 -3.28
CA LEU A 238 12.55 4.86 -2.01
C LEU A 238 12.48 3.43 -1.45
N PRO A 239 12.31 3.27 -0.12
CA PRO A 239 12.02 1.98 0.50
C PRO A 239 10.78 1.33 -0.13
N TYR A 240 10.80 0.00 -0.23
CA TYR A 240 9.74 -0.80 -0.85
C TYR A 240 9.36 -0.31 -2.27
N PRO A 241 10.35 -0.17 -3.20
CA PRO A 241 10.11 0.43 -4.52
C PRO A 241 9.10 -0.35 -5.35
N HIS A 242 8.96 -1.66 -5.11
CA HIS A 242 7.94 -2.50 -5.73
C HIS A 242 6.52 -1.98 -5.50
N ARG A 243 6.23 -1.26 -4.41
CA ARG A 243 4.89 -0.70 -4.16
C ARG A 243 4.51 0.41 -5.15
N PHE A 244 5.49 1.07 -5.77
CA PHE A 244 5.24 2.08 -6.80
C PHE A 244 4.68 1.50 -8.10
N ILE A 245 4.70 0.17 -8.26
CA ILE A 245 3.92 -0.49 -9.32
C ILE A 245 2.42 -0.25 -9.13
N PHE A 246 1.91 -0.27 -7.90
CA PHE A 246 0.48 -0.04 -7.65
C PHE A 246 0.11 1.43 -7.88
N PHE A 247 1.01 2.34 -7.48
CA PHE A 247 0.84 3.76 -7.75
C PHE A 247 0.89 4.09 -9.24
N SER A 248 1.71 3.39 -10.04
CA SER A 248 1.75 3.56 -11.49
C SER A 248 0.51 3.00 -12.20
N MET A 249 -0.18 2.03 -11.59
CA MET A 249 -1.44 1.50 -12.13
C MET A 249 -2.57 2.54 -12.10
N ILE A 250 -2.58 3.48 -11.14
CA ILE A 250 -3.60 4.54 -11.09
C ILE A 250 -3.66 5.37 -12.38
N PRO A 251 -2.56 6.02 -12.83
CA PRO A 251 -2.57 6.75 -14.09
C PRO A 251 -2.80 5.82 -15.29
N LEU A 252 -2.39 4.55 -15.24
CA LEU A 252 -2.71 3.58 -16.30
C LEU A 252 -4.21 3.31 -16.43
N HIS A 253 -4.93 3.06 -15.33
CA HIS A 253 -6.38 2.90 -15.36
C HIS A 253 -7.11 4.18 -15.80
N ILE A 254 -6.56 5.35 -15.45
CA ILE A 254 -7.05 6.64 -15.96
C ILE A 254 -6.84 6.75 -17.48
N GLY A 255 -5.64 6.45 -17.94
CA GLY A 255 -5.30 6.34 -19.37
C GLY A 255 -6.21 5.36 -20.10
N PHE A 256 -6.52 4.22 -19.49
CA PHE A 256 -7.42 3.24 -20.08
C PHE A 256 -8.84 3.80 -20.25
N GLY A 257 -9.38 4.49 -19.24
CA GLY A 257 -10.67 5.18 -19.37
C GLY A 257 -10.69 6.23 -20.49
N ILE A 258 -9.59 6.94 -20.69
CA ILE A 258 -9.41 7.91 -21.80
C ILE A 258 -9.37 7.21 -23.16
N LEU A 259 -8.70 6.07 -23.24
CA LEU A 259 -8.63 5.27 -24.46
C LEU A 259 -10.04 4.80 -24.86
N ILE A 260 -10.79 4.21 -23.91
CA ILE A 260 -12.15 3.73 -24.17
C ILE A 260 -13.08 4.87 -24.57
N GLU A 261 -13.02 6.03 -23.90
CA GLU A 261 -13.80 7.21 -24.30
C GLU A 261 -13.42 7.71 -25.70
N GLY A 262 -12.13 7.69 -26.04
CA GLY A 262 -11.64 8.05 -27.37
C GLY A 262 -12.17 7.13 -28.45
N TRP A 263 -12.07 5.82 -28.24
CA TRP A 263 -12.66 4.82 -29.13
C TRP A 263 -14.18 4.96 -29.23
N TYR A 264 -14.87 5.19 -28.12
CA TYR A 264 -16.32 5.41 -28.14
C TYR A 264 -16.72 6.60 -29.02
N LYS A 265 -15.96 7.70 -29.00
CA LYS A 265 -16.19 8.88 -29.86
C LYS A 265 -15.88 8.60 -31.33
N GLU A 266 -14.73 8.01 -31.63
CA GLU A 266 -14.32 7.66 -33.00
C GLU A 266 -15.30 6.64 -33.62
N LEU A 267 -15.67 5.64 -32.83
CA LEU A 267 -16.72 4.67 -33.14
C LEU A 267 -18.12 5.29 -33.05
N LYS A 268 -18.33 6.59 -32.81
CA LYS A 268 -19.65 7.24 -33.00
C LYS A 268 -19.85 7.83 -34.40
N GLU A 269 -18.81 7.91 -35.24
CA GLU A 269 -18.85 8.50 -36.61
C GLU A 269 -19.04 7.52 -37.83
N LEU A 270 -18.25 6.45 -38.04
CA LEU A 270 -18.47 5.19 -38.88
C LEU A 270 -19.76 4.25 -38.75
N GLU A 271 -20.71 4.24 -39.69
CA GLU A 271 -22.08 3.64 -39.58
C GLU A 271 -22.33 2.16 -39.11
N PRO A 272 -21.44 1.13 -39.22
CA PRO A 272 -21.75 -0.25 -38.75
C PRO A 272 -21.52 -0.47 -37.23
N LYS A 273 -22.10 0.41 -36.42
CA LYS A 273 -21.38 1.11 -35.36
C LYS A 273 -21.58 0.63 -33.92
N LYS A 274 -22.76 0.10 -33.63
CA LYS A 274 -23.13 -0.36 -32.28
C LYS A 274 -22.48 -1.71 -31.97
N ILE A 275 -22.30 -2.55 -32.98
CA ILE A 275 -21.87 -3.94 -32.81
C ILE A 275 -20.43 -4.03 -32.29
N MET A 276 -19.47 -3.32 -32.89
CA MET A 276 -18.06 -3.40 -32.45
C MET A 276 -17.84 -2.81 -31.06
N THR A 277 -18.48 -1.67 -30.74
CA THR A 277 -18.44 -1.08 -29.40
C THR A 277 -19.05 -2.03 -28.37
N VAL A 278 -20.19 -2.64 -28.69
CA VAL A 278 -20.84 -3.65 -27.85
C VAL A 278 -19.93 -4.87 -27.68
N ILE A 279 -19.24 -5.33 -28.73
CA ILE A 279 -18.28 -6.44 -28.65
C ILE A 279 -17.10 -6.09 -27.72
N ILE A 280 -16.49 -4.91 -27.86
CA ILE A 280 -15.37 -4.48 -26.99
C ILE A 280 -15.84 -4.41 -25.54
N VAL A 281 -17.01 -3.79 -25.28
CA VAL A 281 -17.59 -3.72 -23.94
C VAL A 281 -17.89 -5.12 -23.40
N ILE A 282 -18.48 -6.01 -24.20
CA ILE A 282 -18.74 -7.41 -23.82
C ILE A 282 -17.44 -8.15 -23.53
N LEU A 283 -16.40 -8.00 -24.34
CA LEU A 283 -15.10 -8.65 -24.09
C LEU A 283 -14.45 -8.13 -22.82
N VAL A 284 -14.52 -6.83 -22.55
CA VAL A 284 -14.03 -6.24 -21.29
C VAL A 284 -14.84 -6.78 -20.11
N LEU A 285 -16.17 -6.81 -20.19
CA LEU A 285 -17.05 -7.36 -19.16
C LEU A 285 -16.81 -8.86 -18.94
N LEU A 286 -16.68 -9.65 -20.01
CA LEU A 286 -16.36 -11.07 -19.94
C LEU A 286 -14.99 -11.30 -19.33
N SER A 287 -13.98 -10.51 -19.69
CA SER A 287 -12.66 -10.60 -19.07
C SER A 287 -12.70 -10.28 -17.58
N ALA A 288 -13.46 -9.26 -17.18
CA ALA A 288 -13.70 -8.91 -15.79
C ALA A 288 -14.39 -10.06 -15.04
N VAL A 289 -15.45 -10.64 -15.61
CA VAL A 289 -16.17 -11.78 -15.03
C VAL A 289 -15.25 -13.01 -14.92
N LEU A 290 -14.49 -13.35 -15.96
CA LEU A 290 -13.57 -14.50 -15.93
C LEU A 290 -12.46 -14.33 -14.89
N ILE A 291 -11.87 -13.14 -14.80
CA ILE A 291 -10.86 -12.82 -13.78
C ILE A 291 -11.48 -12.89 -12.37
N MET A 292 -12.67 -12.33 -12.20
CA MET A 292 -13.40 -12.36 -10.93
C MET A 292 -13.74 -13.80 -10.53
N SER A 293 -14.33 -14.59 -11.43
CA SER A 293 -14.68 -16.00 -11.20
C SER A 293 -13.44 -16.84 -10.89
N TYR A 294 -12.34 -16.64 -11.62
CA TYR A 294 -11.07 -17.31 -11.31
C TYR A 294 -10.58 -16.96 -9.90
N ARG A 295 -10.67 -15.69 -9.51
CA ARG A 295 -10.27 -15.24 -8.17
C ARG A 295 -11.19 -15.77 -7.08
N ILE A 296 -12.51 -15.70 -7.25
CA ILE A 296 -13.50 -16.29 -6.32
C ILE A 296 -13.23 -17.79 -6.17
N PHE A 297 -13.08 -18.53 -7.28
CA PHE A 297 -12.80 -19.96 -7.24
C PHE A 297 -11.47 -20.29 -6.53
N ARG A 298 -10.44 -19.46 -6.74
CA ARG A 298 -9.17 -19.61 -6.00
C ARG A 298 -9.33 -19.23 -4.52
N GLN A 299 -10.21 -18.28 -4.21
CA GLN A 299 -10.54 -17.82 -2.86
C GLN A 299 -11.50 -18.74 -2.11
N ASP A 300 -12.27 -19.60 -2.77
CA ASP A 300 -13.07 -20.63 -2.08
C ASP A 300 -12.18 -21.60 -1.27
N ASN A 301 -10.86 -21.62 -1.55
CA ASN A 301 -9.86 -22.30 -0.73
C ASN A 301 -9.29 -21.44 0.42
N ILE A 302 -9.55 -20.13 0.41
CA ILE A 302 -9.22 -19.19 1.49
C ILE A 302 -10.44 -19.08 2.39
N GLU A 303 -10.53 -19.97 3.38
CA GLU A 303 -11.60 -19.87 4.37
C GLU A 303 -11.64 -18.49 5.03
N ILE A 304 -12.84 -17.91 5.05
CA ILE A 304 -13.12 -16.70 5.80
C ILE A 304 -12.65 -16.93 7.24
N VAL A 305 -11.68 -16.12 7.66
CA VAL A 305 -11.09 -16.21 9.00
C VAL A 305 -12.12 -15.70 10.01
N ASN A 306 -12.99 -16.60 10.48
CA ASN A 306 -13.97 -16.27 11.51
C ASN A 306 -13.28 -16.25 12.88
N MET A 307 -12.98 -15.06 13.38
CA MET A 307 -12.36 -14.83 14.68
C MET A 307 -13.35 -14.48 15.80
N LYS A 308 -14.66 -14.62 15.58
CA LYS A 308 -15.67 -14.28 16.59
C LYS A 308 -15.47 -15.04 17.91
N PHE A 309 -15.00 -16.28 17.82
CA PHE A 309 -14.68 -17.08 19.02
C PHE A 309 -13.64 -16.41 19.92
N ILE A 310 -12.72 -15.59 19.38
CA ILE A 310 -11.76 -14.84 20.19
C ILE A 310 -12.50 -13.74 20.96
N GLU A 311 -13.43 -13.03 20.33
CA GLU A 311 -14.23 -12.01 21.01
C GLU A 311 -15.08 -12.61 22.13
N ASP A 312 -15.74 -13.73 21.84
CA ASP A 312 -16.63 -14.42 22.77
C ASP A 312 -15.88 -15.03 23.97
N ASN A 313 -14.58 -15.29 23.84
CA ASN A 313 -13.80 -16.01 24.85
C ASN A 313 -12.65 -15.20 25.49
N THR A 314 -12.44 -13.94 25.11
CA THR A 314 -11.34 -13.11 25.64
C THR A 314 -11.82 -11.71 26.06
N ASN A 315 -11.13 -11.13 27.06
CA ASN A 315 -11.38 -9.75 27.48
C ASN A 315 -10.87 -8.74 26.43
N PRO A 316 -11.49 -7.55 26.26
CA PRO A 316 -11.05 -6.53 25.31
C PRO A 316 -9.57 -6.14 25.39
N ASP A 317 -9.00 -6.09 26.59
CA ASP A 317 -7.61 -5.69 26.81
C ASP A 317 -6.59 -6.83 26.74
N SER A 318 -7.03 -8.04 26.39
CA SER A 318 -6.18 -9.23 26.36
C SER A 318 -5.06 -9.11 25.33
N VAL A 319 -3.87 -9.58 25.70
CA VAL A 319 -2.75 -9.78 24.77
C VAL A 319 -2.71 -11.24 24.35
N ILE A 320 -2.78 -11.48 23.05
CA ILE A 320 -2.81 -12.81 22.44
C ILE A 320 -1.45 -13.10 21.79
N LEU A 321 -0.83 -14.22 22.16
CA LEU A 321 0.32 -14.77 21.47
C LEU A 321 -0.14 -15.78 20.41
N THR A 322 0.33 -15.64 19.18
CA THR A 322 -0.05 -16.51 18.06
C THR A 322 1.04 -16.52 17.00
N ASP A 323 0.95 -17.43 16.03
CA ASP A 323 1.81 -17.42 14.86
C ASP A 323 1.68 -16.12 14.03
N ASN A 324 2.73 -15.83 13.25
CA ASN A 324 2.83 -14.61 12.47
C ASN A 324 1.68 -14.42 11.46
N PHE A 325 1.17 -15.50 10.86
CA PHE A 325 0.11 -15.41 9.85
C PHE A 325 -1.25 -15.15 10.48
N THR A 326 -1.60 -15.86 11.54
CA THR A 326 -2.90 -15.68 12.22
C THR A 326 -2.96 -14.34 12.96
N GLY A 327 -1.83 -13.85 13.48
CA GLY A 327 -1.74 -12.61 14.25
C GLY A 327 -2.21 -11.36 13.51
N ILE A 328 -2.16 -11.34 12.17
CA ILE A 328 -2.59 -10.15 11.43
C ILE A 328 -4.09 -9.89 11.51
N ALA A 329 -4.89 -10.94 11.52
CA ALA A 329 -6.34 -10.84 11.47
C ALA A 329 -6.92 -10.47 12.84
N ILE A 330 -6.23 -10.83 13.93
CA ILE A 330 -6.74 -10.68 15.30
C ILE A 330 -7.05 -9.21 15.64
N PRO A 331 -6.11 -8.24 15.53
CA PRO A 331 -6.42 -6.85 15.86
C PRO A 331 -7.51 -6.26 14.96
N GLY A 332 -7.48 -6.57 13.66
CA GLY A 332 -8.42 -6.02 12.68
C GLY A 332 -9.85 -6.56 12.83
N LEU A 333 -10.00 -7.83 13.24
CA LEU A 333 -11.31 -8.48 13.34
C LEU A 333 -11.89 -8.50 14.76
N THR A 334 -11.07 -8.31 15.79
CA THR A 334 -11.50 -8.49 17.20
C THR A 334 -11.12 -7.34 18.13
N GLY A 335 -10.29 -6.40 17.65
CA GLY A 335 -9.71 -5.32 18.45
C GLY A 335 -8.73 -5.78 19.54
N ARG A 336 -8.41 -7.09 19.63
CA ARG A 336 -7.47 -7.61 20.65
C ARG A 336 -6.02 -7.31 20.29
N LYS A 337 -5.19 -7.19 21.32
CA LYS A 337 -3.75 -6.91 21.19
C LYS A 337 -3.02 -8.23 20.87
N ILE A 338 -1.94 -8.13 20.10
CA ILE A 338 -1.05 -9.25 19.80
C ILE A 338 0.39 -8.92 20.22
N VAL A 339 1.21 -9.94 20.42
CA VAL A 339 2.63 -9.73 20.76
C VAL A 339 3.41 -9.13 19.60
N ALA A 340 3.27 -9.70 18.40
CA ALA A 340 3.80 -9.19 17.13
C ALA A 340 3.00 -9.77 15.95
N SER A 341 3.14 -9.15 14.78
CA SER A 341 2.54 -9.57 13.50
C SER A 341 3.63 -9.95 12.50
N ARG A 342 3.25 -10.68 11.43
CA ARG A 342 4.13 -10.95 10.28
C ARG A 342 4.75 -9.69 9.69
N TYR A 343 3.96 -8.62 9.57
CA TYR A 343 4.44 -7.36 8.99
C TYR A 343 5.06 -6.50 10.08
N CYS A 344 6.21 -5.91 9.74
CA CYS A 344 6.88 -4.92 10.58
C CYS A 344 5.86 -3.85 10.96
N SER A 345 5.62 -3.72 12.27
CA SER A 345 5.14 -2.46 12.78
C SER A 345 6.40 -1.64 13.02
N GLU A 346 6.70 -0.71 12.11
CA GLU A 346 7.83 0.23 12.21
C GLU A 346 7.76 1.08 13.50
N PHE A 347 6.66 0.97 14.25
CA PHE A 347 6.34 1.65 15.50
C PHE A 347 6.56 0.79 16.75
N ILE A 348 6.85 -0.51 16.61
CA ILE A 348 7.20 -1.38 17.73
C ILE A 348 8.74 -1.39 17.83
N THR A 349 9.27 -0.71 18.84
CA THR A 349 10.72 -0.49 18.99
C THR A 349 11.50 -1.79 19.20
N ASP A 350 10.87 -2.78 19.82
CA ASP A 350 11.37 -4.12 20.09
C ASP A 350 10.76 -5.16 19.11
N PHE A 351 10.39 -4.77 17.88
CA PHE A 351 9.71 -5.65 16.93
C PHE A 351 10.51 -6.92 16.64
N TYR A 352 11.82 -6.79 16.43
CA TYR A 352 12.69 -7.94 16.18
C TYR A 352 12.76 -8.86 17.39
N GLU A 353 12.86 -8.32 18.60
CA GLU A 353 12.86 -9.10 19.86
C GLU A 353 11.55 -9.88 20.03
N ARG A 354 10.40 -9.23 19.80
CA ARG A 354 9.09 -9.88 19.83
C ARG A 354 8.96 -10.98 18.79
N LYS A 355 9.49 -10.77 17.58
CA LYS A 355 9.48 -11.78 16.53
C LYS A 355 10.31 -13.00 16.91
N VAL A 356 11.49 -12.78 17.49
CA VAL A 356 12.34 -13.85 18.04
C VAL A 356 11.59 -14.56 19.17
N ALA A 357 10.96 -13.82 20.09
CA ALA A 357 10.17 -14.40 21.18
C ALA A 357 9.00 -15.27 20.68
N ILE A 358 8.27 -14.85 19.65
CA ILE A 358 7.23 -15.69 19.01
C ILE A 358 7.84 -16.99 18.47
N GLN A 359 8.96 -16.89 17.74
CA GLN A 359 9.64 -18.05 17.16
C GLN A 359 10.14 -19.01 18.24
N THR A 360 10.78 -18.49 19.28
CA THR A 360 11.23 -19.26 20.44
C THR A 360 10.03 -19.89 21.16
N PHE A 361 8.94 -19.17 21.40
CA PHE A 361 7.80 -19.74 22.12
C PHE A 361 7.22 -20.99 21.42
N PHE A 362 7.08 -20.93 20.10
CA PHE A 362 6.52 -22.02 19.28
C PHE A 362 7.55 -23.02 18.76
N ASP A 363 8.84 -22.88 19.10
CA ASP A 363 9.84 -23.90 18.82
C ASP A 363 9.60 -25.11 19.73
N ASN A 364 9.55 -26.32 19.15
CA ASN A 364 9.37 -27.56 19.89
C ASN A 364 10.51 -27.82 20.89
N ASN A 365 11.71 -27.30 20.62
CA ASN A 365 12.90 -27.47 21.48
C ASN A 365 12.95 -26.48 22.65
N SER A 366 12.09 -25.44 22.66
CA SER A 366 12.11 -24.47 23.75
C SER A 366 11.61 -25.06 25.05
N THR A 367 12.18 -24.59 26.16
CA THR A 367 11.86 -25.09 27.49
C THR A 367 10.57 -24.43 28.02
N ASN A 368 9.95 -25.06 29.03
CA ASN A 368 8.83 -24.43 29.74
C ASN A 368 9.25 -23.13 30.44
N TYR A 369 10.52 -23.01 30.83
CA TYR A 369 11.08 -21.79 31.40
C TYR A 369 11.06 -20.65 30.37
N ASP A 370 11.61 -20.88 29.16
CA ASP A 370 11.65 -19.87 28.09
C ASP A 370 10.23 -19.38 27.74
N ARG A 371 9.28 -20.31 27.58
CA ARG A 371 7.88 -19.99 27.31
C ARG A 371 7.25 -19.15 28.42
N THR A 372 7.56 -19.47 29.68
CA THR A 372 7.05 -18.73 30.84
C THR A 372 7.61 -17.32 30.91
N GLU A 373 8.90 -17.12 30.62
CA GLU A 373 9.52 -15.79 30.61
C GLU A 373 8.94 -14.90 29.50
N ILE A 374 8.71 -15.46 28.30
CA ILE A 374 8.05 -14.75 27.19
C ILE A 374 6.62 -14.32 27.60
N ILE A 375 5.86 -15.22 28.23
CA ILE A 375 4.50 -14.92 28.73
C ILE A 375 4.52 -13.73 29.69
N LYS A 376 5.47 -13.70 30.63
CA LYS A 376 5.62 -12.61 31.60
C LYS A 376 6.05 -11.31 30.92
N GLN A 377 7.09 -11.36 30.09
CA GLN A 377 7.68 -10.20 29.42
C GLN A 377 6.63 -9.42 28.62
N TYR A 378 5.77 -10.12 27.89
CA TYR A 378 4.76 -9.49 27.03
C TYR A 378 3.35 -9.50 27.63
N ASN A 379 3.21 -9.87 28.91
CA ASN A 379 1.94 -9.93 29.63
C ASN A 379 0.84 -10.68 28.84
N ILE A 380 1.20 -11.85 28.33
CA ILE A 380 0.33 -12.67 27.47
C ILE A 380 -0.83 -13.21 28.31
N SER A 381 -2.05 -12.96 27.85
CA SER A 381 -3.30 -13.42 28.50
C SER A 381 -3.84 -14.69 27.85
N TYR A 382 -3.62 -14.86 26.55
CA TYR A 382 -4.07 -16.04 25.80
C TYR A 382 -3.02 -16.47 24.77
N ILE A 383 -2.99 -17.75 24.46
CA ILE A 383 -2.18 -18.33 23.39
C ILE A 383 -3.12 -18.94 22.37
N LEU A 384 -3.02 -18.52 21.11
CA LEU A 384 -3.79 -19.07 20.00
C LEU A 384 -2.88 -19.93 19.13
N ILE A 385 -3.25 -21.20 18.96
CA ILE A 385 -2.60 -22.14 18.05
C ILE A 385 -3.47 -22.30 16.82
N ASN A 386 -2.89 -22.05 15.64
CA ASN A 386 -3.48 -22.44 14.36
C ASN A 386 -2.97 -23.84 14.00
N LYS A 387 -3.86 -24.84 14.09
CA LYS A 387 -3.56 -26.27 13.87
C LYS A 387 -3.03 -26.58 12.47
N ARG A 388 -3.26 -25.71 11.49
CA ARG A 388 -2.72 -25.86 10.12
C ARG A 388 -1.26 -25.45 9.99
N ILE A 389 -0.78 -24.61 10.91
CA ILE A 389 0.55 -24.00 10.86
C ILE A 389 1.45 -24.60 11.93
N ILE A 390 0.90 -24.81 13.12
CA ILE A 390 1.62 -25.28 14.29
C ILE A 390 0.96 -26.57 14.79
N ASP A 391 1.71 -27.66 14.75
CA ASP A 391 1.35 -28.93 15.38
C ASP A 391 1.94 -28.98 16.80
N MET A 392 1.28 -28.29 17.73
CA MET A 392 1.72 -28.22 19.13
C MET A 392 0.50 -28.22 20.06
N GLN A 393 0.60 -28.98 21.14
CA GLN A 393 -0.35 -28.94 22.25
C GLN A 393 0.35 -28.48 23.52
N LEU A 394 -0.26 -27.51 24.21
CA LEU A 394 0.30 -26.88 25.39
C LEU A 394 -0.41 -27.40 26.64
N GLN A 395 -0.03 -28.60 27.10
CA GLN A 395 -0.69 -29.31 28.21
C GLN A 395 -0.75 -28.51 29.52
N SER A 396 0.20 -27.59 29.72
CA SER A 396 0.30 -26.76 30.93
C SER A 396 -0.76 -25.65 31.02
N TYR A 397 -1.54 -25.41 29.96
CA TYR A 397 -2.50 -24.30 29.91
C TYR A 397 -3.92 -24.84 29.67
N PRO A 398 -4.94 -24.33 30.39
CA PRO A 398 -6.32 -24.71 30.15
C PRO A 398 -6.79 -24.25 28.77
N ILE A 399 -7.45 -25.15 28.05
CA ILE A 399 -8.12 -24.84 26.79
C ILE A 399 -9.39 -24.06 27.10
N LYS A 400 -9.49 -22.85 26.55
CA LYS A 400 -10.68 -21.99 26.65
C LYS A 400 -11.66 -22.27 25.52
N TYR A 401 -11.14 -22.52 24.32
CA TYR A 401 -11.92 -22.82 23.11
C TYR A 401 -11.08 -23.70 22.17
N GLU A 402 -11.73 -24.63 21.49
CA GLU A 402 -11.10 -25.47 20.48
C GLU A 402 -12.09 -25.78 19.35
N ASN A 403 -11.62 -25.70 18.11
CA ASN A 403 -12.31 -26.24 16.94
C ASN A 403 -11.33 -26.99 16.02
N ASP A 404 -11.75 -27.30 14.81
CA ASP A 404 -10.96 -27.99 13.78
C ASP A 404 -9.68 -27.23 13.36
N LYS A 405 -9.64 -25.90 13.54
CA LYS A 405 -8.54 -25.04 13.07
C LYS A 405 -7.73 -24.41 14.19
N TYR A 406 -8.34 -24.14 15.32
CA TYR A 406 -7.77 -23.31 16.37
C TYR A 406 -7.88 -23.97 17.74
N ILE A 407 -6.87 -23.72 18.56
CA ILE A 407 -6.92 -23.95 20.00
C ILE A 407 -6.57 -22.63 20.69
N LEU A 408 -7.45 -22.16 21.55
CA LEU A 408 -7.23 -20.97 22.38
C LEU A 408 -6.99 -21.42 23.81
N TYR A 409 -5.79 -21.17 24.31
CA TYR A 409 -5.39 -21.44 25.69
C TYR A 409 -5.50 -20.17 26.53
N GLU A 410 -6.01 -20.31 27.75
CA GLU A 410 -6.02 -19.24 28.75
C GLU A 410 -4.73 -19.29 29.59
N VAL A 411 -4.02 -18.18 29.67
CA VAL A 411 -2.87 -18.04 30.56
C VAL A 411 -3.37 -17.58 31.92
N LYS A 412 -3.57 -18.52 32.84
CA LYS A 412 -3.89 -18.18 34.23
C LYS A 412 -2.70 -17.47 34.85
N ARG A 413 -2.89 -16.20 35.25
CA ARG A 413 -1.95 -15.54 36.16
C ARG A 413 -1.96 -16.33 37.45
N THR A 414 -0.89 -17.09 37.72
CA THR A 414 -0.65 -17.65 39.04
C THR A 414 -0.57 -16.47 40.00
N GLY A 415 -1.62 -16.31 40.82
CA GLY A 415 -1.85 -15.11 41.62
C GLY A 415 -0.72 -14.86 42.60
N GLY A 416 0.22 -13.99 42.23
CA GLY A 416 1.17 -13.33 43.13
C GLY A 416 0.60 -12.06 43.78
N GLU A 417 -0.59 -11.60 43.37
CA GLU A 417 -1.19 -10.35 43.85
C GLU A 417 -2.58 -10.58 44.46
N CYS A 418 -2.65 -11.16 45.68
CA CYS A 418 -3.86 -11.02 46.51
C CYS A 418 -3.70 -11.32 48.02
N ARG A 419 -2.61 -10.90 48.68
CA ARG A 419 -2.55 -10.83 50.16
C ARG A 419 -1.68 -9.68 50.69
N LEU A 420 -1.99 -8.42 50.36
CA LEU A 420 -1.42 -7.25 51.06
C LEU A 420 -2.43 -6.13 51.41
N ARG A 421 -3.73 -6.42 51.46
CA ARG A 421 -4.72 -5.49 52.03
C ARG A 421 -5.72 -6.18 52.96
N LYS A 422 -5.24 -6.62 54.11
CA LYS A 422 -6.02 -6.75 55.36
C LYS A 422 -5.03 -6.67 56.52
N ASN A 423 -4.51 -5.47 56.79
CA ASN A 423 -3.93 -5.07 58.07
C ASN A 423 -3.74 -3.54 58.06
N GLN A 424 -4.86 -2.83 58.07
CA GLN A 424 -4.96 -1.54 58.75
C GLN A 424 -6.23 -1.64 59.58
N LYS A 425 -6.03 -1.92 60.86
CA LYS A 425 -6.98 -1.66 61.94
C LYS A 425 -6.68 -0.28 62.50
#